data_AF-A0A351X3K9-F1
#
_entry.id   AF-A0A351X3K9-F1
#
_cell.length_a   1.000
_cell.length_b   1.000
_cell.length_c   1.000
_cell.angle_alpha   90.00
_cell.angle_beta   90.00
_cell.angle_gamma   90.00
#
_symmetry.space_group_name_H-M   'P 1'
#
loop_
_entity.id
_entity.type
_entity.pdbx_description
1 polymer ?
#
loop_
_entity_poly.entity_id
_entity_poly.type
_entity_poly.pdbx_seq_one_letter_code
_entity_poly.pdbx_strand_id
1 'polypeptide(L)'
;MLADLVMAPSGENRLPYFFLRPGRADHAREVIQEIWPDEFLIVPSEAALSAGLFGPGQPYARVPERLGDWVLIPQGGAYLWWANKENPLRGRHGGLSQQEMLVPFWAMEI
;
A
#
# COMPACT_ATOMS: atom_id res chain seq x y z
N MET A 1 2.14 -14.61 6.69
CA MET A 1 1.81 -13.19 6.44
C MET A 1 1.36 -12.46 7.70
N LEU A 2 0.11 -12.57 8.21
CA LEU A 2 -0.28 -11.80 9.43
C LEU A 2 0.57 -12.13 10.68
N ALA A 3 1.03 -13.37 10.82
CA ALA A 3 1.94 -13.76 11.92
C ALA A 3 3.32 -13.07 11.83
N ASP A 4 3.72 -12.64 10.63
CA ASP A 4 4.98 -11.94 10.36
C ASP A 4 4.88 -10.44 10.69
N LEU A 5 3.68 -9.94 10.97
CA LEU A 5 3.42 -8.52 11.26
C LEU A 5 3.25 -8.28 12.77
N VAL A 6 3.73 -7.13 13.26
CA VAL A 6 3.52 -6.70 14.66
C VAL A 6 2.07 -6.27 14.91
N MET A 7 1.39 -5.79 13.87
CA MET A 7 -0.01 -5.39 13.89
C MET A 7 -0.67 -5.70 12.53
N ALA A 8 -2.00 -5.61 12.46
CA ALA A 8 -2.69 -5.68 11.18
C ALA A 8 -2.18 -4.56 10.24
N PRO A 9 -2.24 -4.76 8.91
CA PRO A 9 -1.89 -3.70 7.96
C PRO A 9 -2.67 -2.40 8.23
N SER A 10 -2.07 -1.29 7.85
CA SER A 10 -2.71 0.02 7.88
C SER A 10 -2.72 0.67 6.49
N GLY A 11 -3.20 1.91 6.38
CA GLY A 11 -3.32 2.61 5.10
C GLY A 11 -4.61 2.23 4.36
N GLU A 12 -4.52 2.11 3.05
CA GLU A 12 -5.66 1.78 2.17
C GLU A 12 -5.52 0.33 1.67
N ASN A 13 -6.62 -0.35 1.36
CA ASN A 13 -6.63 -1.72 0.82
C ASN A 13 -5.80 -1.90 -0.47
N ARG A 14 -5.63 -0.82 -1.23
CA ARG A 14 -4.86 -0.66 -2.47
C ARG A 14 -3.58 0.16 -2.29
N LEU A 15 -3.23 0.50 -1.06
CA LEU A 15 -1.89 0.97 -0.69
C LEU A 15 -1.56 0.56 0.75
N PRO A 16 -1.52 -0.76 1.06
CA PRO A 16 -1.35 -1.20 2.43
C PRO A 16 0.07 -0.99 2.94
N TYR A 17 0.16 -0.65 4.22
CA TYR A 17 1.40 -0.49 4.98
C TYR A 17 1.60 -1.66 5.93
N PHE A 18 2.76 -2.30 5.84
CA PHE A 18 3.12 -3.47 6.63
C PHE A 18 4.14 -3.10 7.70
N PHE A 19 3.88 -3.55 8.93
CA PHE A 19 4.76 -3.38 10.08
C PHE A 19 5.29 -4.76 10.44
N LEU A 20 6.51 -5.06 10.02
CA LEU A 20 7.14 -6.37 10.14
C LEU A 20 7.62 -6.62 11.56
N ARG A 21 7.51 -7.87 12.01
CA ARG A 21 8.26 -8.32 13.18
C ARG A 21 9.76 -8.37 12.85
N PRO A 22 10.65 -8.10 13.82
CA PRO A 22 12.08 -8.23 13.61
C PRO A 22 12.47 -9.59 13.05
N GLY A 23 13.29 -9.60 11.99
CA GLY A 23 13.77 -10.83 11.34
C GLY A 23 12.74 -11.57 10.48
N ARG A 24 11.55 -11.01 10.24
CA ARG A 24 10.49 -11.66 9.43
C ARG A 24 10.38 -11.15 8.00
N ALA A 25 11.22 -10.21 7.59
CA ALA A 25 11.16 -9.61 6.26
C ALA A 25 11.25 -10.66 5.13
N ASP A 26 12.25 -11.54 5.14
CA ASP A 26 12.45 -12.48 4.02
C ASP A 26 11.29 -13.47 3.91
N HIS A 27 10.89 -14.08 5.03
CA HIS A 27 9.73 -14.96 5.08
C HIS A 27 8.42 -14.26 4.65
N ALA A 28 8.20 -13.01 5.07
CA ALA A 28 7.03 -12.25 4.65
C ALA A 28 7.01 -12.01 3.13
N ARG A 29 8.18 -11.71 2.53
CA ARG A 29 8.32 -11.54 1.08
C ARG A 29 8.05 -12.84 0.33
N GLU A 30 8.64 -13.95 0.78
CA GLU A 30 8.43 -15.28 0.19
C GLU A 30 6.93 -15.64 0.21
N VAL A 31 6.27 -15.48 1.35
CA VAL A 31 4.84 -15.77 1.47
C VAL A 31 3.98 -14.87 0.56
N ILE A 32 4.30 -13.57 0.44
CA ILE A 32 3.57 -12.69 -0.49
C ILE A 32 3.76 -13.14 -1.93
N GLN A 33 4.98 -13.48 -2.33
CA GLN A 33 5.28 -13.92 -3.70
C GLN A 33 4.68 -15.28 -4.03
N GLU A 34 4.58 -16.18 -3.04
CA GLU A 34 3.95 -17.49 -3.19
C GLU A 34 2.43 -17.40 -3.32
N ILE A 35 1.78 -16.61 -2.46
CA ILE A 35 0.30 -16.50 -2.44
C ILE A 35 -0.21 -15.60 -3.57
N TRP A 36 0.51 -14.51 -3.86
CA TRP A 36 0.11 -13.45 -4.78
C TRP A 36 1.24 -13.11 -5.76
N PRO A 37 1.61 -14.04 -6.65
CA PRO A 37 2.67 -13.81 -7.62
C PRO A 37 2.33 -12.59 -8.49
N ASP A 38 3.26 -11.63 -8.55
CA ASP A 38 3.18 -10.40 -9.34
C ASP A 38 1.99 -9.46 -9.05
N GLU A 39 1.16 -9.74 -8.04
CA GLU A 39 0.02 -8.86 -7.71
C GLU A 39 0.41 -7.66 -6.84
N PHE A 40 1.57 -7.70 -6.18
CA PHE A 40 2.04 -6.62 -5.31
C PHE A 40 3.52 -6.32 -5.53
N LEU A 41 3.81 -5.06 -5.83
CA LEU A 41 5.16 -4.53 -5.72
C LEU A 41 5.44 -4.17 -4.26
N ILE A 42 6.43 -4.81 -3.65
CA ILE A 42 6.81 -4.57 -2.25
C ILE A 42 7.92 -3.51 -2.22
N VAL A 43 7.62 -2.34 -1.66
CA VAL A 43 8.56 -1.21 -1.60
C VAL A 43 8.90 -0.89 -0.14
N PRO A 44 10.19 -0.78 0.25
CA PRO A 44 10.55 -0.24 1.55
C PRO A 44 9.96 1.16 1.76
N SER A 45 9.31 1.40 2.90
CA SER A 45 8.60 2.65 3.16
C SER A 45 9.50 3.89 3.10
N GLU A 46 10.77 3.77 3.49
CA GLU A 46 11.77 4.83 3.35
C GLU A 46 12.10 5.14 1.87
N ALA A 47 12.17 4.11 1.03
CA ALA A 47 12.38 4.29 -0.41
C ALA A 47 11.16 4.96 -1.06
N ALA A 48 9.94 4.57 -0.67
CA ALA A 48 8.72 5.22 -1.12
C ALA A 48 8.66 6.71 -0.70
N LEU A 49 9.04 7.00 0.55
CA LEU A 49 9.05 8.35 1.09
C LEU A 49 10.09 9.25 0.40
N SER A 50 11.32 8.76 0.23
CA SER A 50 12.41 9.48 -0.45
C SER A 50 12.17 9.69 -1.94
N ALA A 51 11.42 8.79 -2.58
CA ALA A 51 10.96 8.97 -3.97
C ALA A 51 9.87 10.04 -4.12
N GLY A 52 9.38 10.64 -3.03
CA GLY A 52 8.34 11.67 -3.06
C GLY A 52 6.93 11.11 -3.31
N LEU A 53 6.71 9.81 -3.08
CA LEU A 53 5.44 9.14 -3.36
C LEU A 53 4.25 9.79 -2.62
N PHE A 54 4.50 10.31 -1.42
CA PHE A 54 3.48 10.91 -0.55
C PHE A 54 3.33 12.42 -0.75
N GLY A 55 3.85 12.95 -1.86
CA GLY A 55 3.74 14.35 -2.23
C GLY A 55 5.04 15.13 -2.05
N PRO A 56 5.08 16.36 -2.58
CA PRO A 56 6.26 17.22 -2.53
C PRO A 56 6.46 17.81 -1.14
N GLY A 57 7.69 18.26 -0.88
CA GLY A 57 8.07 18.94 0.36
C GLY A 57 8.75 18.02 1.38
N GLN A 58 9.01 18.56 2.56
CA GLN A 58 9.60 17.79 3.67
C GLN A 58 8.49 17.04 4.41
N PRO A 59 8.53 15.70 4.47
CA PRO A 59 7.59 14.95 5.29
C PRO A 59 7.65 15.39 6.75
N TYR A 60 6.50 15.40 7.42
CA TYR A 60 6.48 15.59 8.87
C TYR A 60 7.29 14.49 9.56
N ALA A 61 8.03 14.83 10.62
CA ALA A 61 9.01 13.95 11.25
C ALA A 61 8.47 12.58 11.67
N ARG A 62 7.17 12.46 11.95
CA ARG A 62 6.52 11.21 12.38
C ARG A 62 5.82 10.44 11.26
N VAL A 63 5.96 10.85 10.00
CA VAL A 63 5.44 10.10 8.85
C VAL A 63 5.98 8.66 8.79
N PRO A 64 7.28 8.41 9.02
CA PRO A 64 7.81 7.04 9.02
C PRO A 64 7.10 6.10 10.01
N GLU A 65 6.71 6.61 11.20
CA GLU A 65 5.96 5.84 12.20
C GLU A 65 4.59 5.35 11.69
N ARG A 66 4.03 6.01 10.66
CA ARG A 66 2.72 5.68 10.08
C ARG A 66 2.79 4.76 8.87
N LEU A 67 3.96 4.67 8.21
CA LEU A 67 4.15 3.88 7.00
C LEU A 67 4.68 2.47 7.28
N GLY A 68 5.16 2.20 8.50
CA GLY A 68 5.76 0.92 8.83
C GLY A 68 7.01 0.65 7.99
N ASP A 69 7.27 -0.63 7.72
CA ASP A 69 8.47 -1.09 7.02
C ASP A 69 8.29 -1.14 5.51
N TRP A 70 7.12 -1.59 5.04
CA TRP A 70 6.83 -1.72 3.61
C TRP A 70 5.52 -1.06 3.21
N VAL A 71 5.54 -0.46 2.03
CA VAL A 71 4.37 -0.09 1.23
C VAL A 71 4.18 -1.16 0.17
N LEU A 72 3.03 -1.81 0.16
CA LEU A 72 2.65 -2.72 -0.91
C LEU A 72 1.86 -1.95 -1.95
N ILE A 73 2.31 -1.98 -3.21
CA ILE A 73 1.64 -1.33 -4.34
C ILE A 73 0.98 -2.42 -5.19
N PRO A 74 -0.35 -2.60 -5.10
CA PRO A 74 -1.05 -3.60 -5.88
C PRO A 74 -0.99 -3.30 -7.38
N GLN A 75 -0.94 -4.36 -8.17
CA GLN A 75 -0.98 -4.34 -9.63
C GLN A 75 -2.39 -4.69 -10.12
N GLY A 76 -2.82 -4.05 -11.20
CA GLY A 76 -4.15 -4.27 -11.78
C GLY A 76 -5.28 -4.12 -10.76
N GLY A 77 -6.13 -5.15 -10.64
CA GLY A 77 -7.28 -5.18 -9.75
C GLY A 77 -6.99 -5.64 -8.31
N ALA A 78 -5.74 -5.93 -7.96
CA ALA A 78 -5.38 -6.51 -6.67
C ALA A 78 -5.64 -5.56 -5.49
N TYR A 79 -5.96 -6.11 -4.33
CA TYR A 79 -6.12 -5.38 -3.08
C TYR A 79 -6.00 -6.34 -1.89
N LEU A 80 -5.65 -5.81 -0.72
CA LEU A 80 -5.73 -6.56 0.53
C LEU A 80 -6.99 -6.17 1.30
N TRP A 81 -7.66 -7.16 1.88
CA TRP A 81 -8.77 -6.96 2.78
C TRP A 81 -8.50 -7.73 4.06
N TRP A 82 -8.23 -7.00 5.14
CA TRP A 82 -7.89 -7.58 6.45
C TRP A 82 -8.95 -7.34 7.52
N ALA A 83 -10.10 -6.76 7.15
CA ALA A 83 -11.21 -6.62 8.07
C ALA A 83 -11.84 -7.99 8.33
N ASN A 84 -12.12 -8.30 9.60
CA ASN A 84 -12.81 -9.53 10.00
C ASN A 84 -14.32 -9.44 9.75
N LYS A 85 -14.71 -9.19 8.51
CA LYS A 85 -16.08 -9.12 8.02
C LYS A 85 -16.11 -9.31 6.52
N GLU A 86 -17.29 -9.64 6.00
CA GLU A 86 -17.50 -9.70 4.56
C GLU A 86 -17.14 -8.39 3.87
N ASN A 87 -16.69 -8.54 2.63
CA ASN A 87 -16.31 -7.44 1.77
C ASN A 87 -17.42 -7.18 0.73
N PRO A 88 -18.31 -6.20 0.95
CA PRO A 88 -19.40 -5.90 0.02
C PRO A 88 -18.96 -5.03 -1.17
N LEU A 89 -17.73 -4.52 -1.18
CA LEU A 89 -17.29 -3.51 -2.14
C LEU A 89 -16.92 -4.15 -3.48
N ARG A 90 -17.67 -3.79 -4.52
CA ARG A 90 -17.41 -4.18 -5.92
C ARG A 90 -16.32 -3.36 -6.61
N GLY A 91 -16.04 -2.16 -6.11
CA GLY A 91 -15.02 -1.25 -6.64
C GLY A 91 -14.20 -0.64 -5.51
N ARG A 92 -12.98 -0.24 -5.83
CA ARG A 92 -12.00 0.35 -4.91
C ARG A 92 -11.18 1.42 -5.63
N HIS A 93 -10.60 2.33 -4.86
CA HIS A 93 -9.66 3.34 -5.33
C HIS A 93 -8.55 3.53 -4.28
N GLY A 94 -7.55 4.35 -4.58
CA GLY A 94 -6.44 4.65 -3.68
C GLY A 94 -5.16 3.91 -4.01
N GLY A 95 -5.16 3.10 -5.07
CA GLY A 95 -3.95 2.54 -5.66
C GLY A 95 -3.23 3.51 -6.59
N LEU A 96 -2.08 3.06 -7.09
CA LEU A 96 -1.19 3.84 -7.96
C LEU A 96 -1.29 3.44 -9.43
N SER A 97 -2.36 2.75 -9.83
CA SER A 97 -2.57 2.46 -11.24
C SER A 97 -2.79 3.77 -12.00
N GLN A 98 -2.32 3.84 -13.25
CA GLN A 98 -2.47 5.05 -14.07
C GLN A 98 -3.92 5.49 -14.18
N GLN A 99 -4.88 4.56 -14.26
CA GLN A 99 -6.29 4.86 -14.33
C GLN A 99 -6.85 5.47 -13.05
N GLU A 100 -6.41 5.01 -11.87
CA GLU A 100 -6.85 5.56 -10.58
C GLU A 100 -6.30 6.96 -10.30
N MET A 101 -5.13 7.29 -10.85
CA MET A 101 -4.51 8.60 -10.66
C MET A 101 -5.12 9.72 -11.54
N LEU A 102 -6.02 9.37 -12.47
CA LEU A 102 -6.70 10.34 -13.32
C LEU A 102 -8.01 10.81 -12.68
N VAL A 103 -8.13 12.12 -12.46
CA VAL A 103 -9.39 12.75 -12.03
C VAL A 103 -9.89 13.62 -13.18
N PRO A 104 -11.12 13.38 -13.70
CA PRO A 104 -11.68 14.21 -14.75
C PRO A 104 -11.74 15.68 -14.33
N PHE A 105 -11.24 16.56 -15.19
CA PHE A 105 -11.29 18.00 -15.01
C PHE A 105 -11.95 18.64 -16.24
N TRP A 106 -12.92 19.51 -16.01
CA TRP A 106 -13.59 20.30 -17.06
C TRP A 106 -13.78 21.73 -16.55
N ALA A 107 -13.49 22.71 -17.42
CA ALA A 107 -13.86 24.11 -17.26
C ALA A 107 -14.57 24.63 -18.53
N MET A 108 -15.47 25.61 -18.36
CA MET A 108 -16.15 26.33 -19.44
C MET A 108 -16.07 27.82 -19.17
N GLU A 109 -15.72 28.62 -20.18
CA GLU A 109 -15.79 30.07 -20.11
C GLU A 109 -17.24 30.52 -20.27
N ILE A 110 -17.66 31.52 -19.48
CA ILE A 110 -19.02 32.09 -19.52
C ILE A 110 -19.02 33.36 -20.36
#